data_AF-A0A949GMP3-F1
#
_entry.id   AF-A0A949GMP3-F1
#
_cell.length_a   1.000
_cell.length_b   1.000
_cell.length_c   1.000
_cell.angle_alpha   90.00
_cell.angle_beta   90.00
_cell.angle_gamma   90.00
#
_symmetry.space_group_name_H-M   'P 1'
#
loop_
_entity.id
_entity.type
_entity.pdbx_description
1 polymer ?
#
loop_
_entity_poly.entity_id
_entity_poly.type
_entity_poly.pdbx_seq_one_letter_code
_entity_poly.pdbx_strand_id
1 'polypeptide(L)'
;MSNELVARAQLFGALEGGLSNWSREVFEKGAEKVIELCKSGEYKEDVTNILKSNGHQVLEKLEELGIGFIVPGSQFDELPAPPIGLTFKGDIELLNHRSIAIVGTRNPTQYGAKVASEMAANFVDREWAVVSGGAYGIDSSAHKGALIAEGETIAVLASGLDIYYPAGNARLFSAIEENGLLISEYMPGSKALPFRFLNRNRIIAAIAEGTMVVEAAF
;
A
#
# COMPACT_ATOMS: atom_id res chain seq x y z
N MET A 1 6.72 -14.61 16.86
CA MET A 1 5.68 -13.95 16.04
C MET A 1 4.35 -14.09 16.75
N SER A 2 3.51 -13.06 16.72
CA SER A 2 2.14 -13.14 17.25
C SER A 2 1.29 -14.08 16.40
N ASN A 3 0.35 -14.82 17.01
CA ASN A 3 -0.59 -15.67 16.28
C ASN A 3 -1.43 -14.86 15.28
N GLU A 4 -1.81 -13.64 15.63
CA GLU A 4 -2.55 -12.71 14.75
C GLU A 4 -1.76 -12.36 13.49
N LEU A 5 -0.44 -12.17 13.59
CA LEU A 5 0.41 -11.88 12.42
C LEU A 5 0.41 -13.06 11.44
N VAL A 6 0.57 -14.28 11.96
CA VAL A 6 0.57 -15.51 11.14
C VAL A 6 -0.81 -15.74 10.52
N ALA A 7 -1.89 -15.51 11.27
CA ALA A 7 -3.25 -15.61 10.76
C ALA A 7 -3.53 -14.60 9.64
N ARG A 8 -3.10 -13.34 9.82
CA ARG A 8 -3.19 -12.31 8.78
C ARG A 8 -2.39 -12.67 7.55
N ALA A 9 -1.18 -13.19 7.71
CA ALA A 9 -0.37 -13.64 6.58
C ALA A 9 -1.05 -14.78 5.81
N GLN A 10 -1.69 -15.74 6.50
CA GLN A 10 -2.45 -16.81 5.86
C GLN A 10 -3.60 -16.25 5.01
N LEU A 11 -4.39 -15.34 5.57
CA LEU A 11 -5.50 -14.69 4.88
C LEU A 11 -5.02 -13.82 3.72
N PHE A 12 -3.95 -13.05 3.93
CA PHE A 12 -3.32 -12.22 2.90
C PHE A 12 -2.80 -13.05 1.71
N GLY A 13 -2.27 -14.25 1.97
CA GLY A 13 -1.86 -15.19 0.92
C GLY A 13 -3.01 -15.83 0.13
N ALA A 14 -4.23 -15.83 0.69
CA ALA A 14 -5.40 -16.49 0.12
C ALA A 14 -6.42 -15.55 -0.52
N LEU A 15 -6.42 -14.27 -0.13
CA LEU A 15 -7.45 -13.30 -0.44
C LEU A 15 -6.90 -12.14 -1.26
N GLU A 16 -7.75 -11.58 -2.11
CA GLU A 16 -7.43 -10.40 -2.91
C GLU A 16 -7.61 -9.11 -2.09
N GLY A 17 -6.64 -8.21 -2.15
CA GLY A 17 -6.67 -6.91 -1.47
C GLY A 17 -7.82 -6.01 -1.93
N GLY A 18 -8.41 -5.26 -1.00
CA GLY A 18 -9.56 -4.40 -1.26
C GLY A 18 -10.90 -5.12 -1.42
N LEU A 19 -11.01 -6.42 -1.11
CA LEU A 19 -12.28 -7.12 -0.98
C LEU A 19 -12.98 -6.74 0.33
N SER A 20 -14.13 -6.07 0.25
CA SER A 20 -14.82 -5.47 1.40
C SER A 20 -15.21 -6.49 2.48
N ASN A 21 -15.73 -7.66 2.09
CA ASN A 21 -16.36 -8.56 3.07
C ASN A 21 -15.33 -9.21 4.00
N TRP A 22 -14.28 -9.83 3.43
CA TRP A 22 -13.24 -10.47 4.25
C TRP A 22 -12.40 -9.46 5.04
N SER A 23 -12.11 -8.31 4.43
CA SER A 23 -11.41 -7.22 5.12
C SER A 23 -12.16 -6.79 6.37
N ARG A 24 -13.50 -6.66 6.26
CA ARG A 24 -14.36 -6.29 7.39
C ARG A 24 -14.45 -7.39 8.44
N GLU A 25 -14.61 -8.63 8.02
CA GLU A 25 -14.63 -9.79 8.92
C GLU A 25 -13.35 -9.89 9.77
N VAL A 26 -12.18 -9.71 9.15
CA VAL A 26 -10.89 -9.70 9.85
C VAL A 26 -10.78 -8.51 10.79
N PHE A 27 -11.23 -7.34 10.37
CA PHE A 27 -11.22 -6.15 11.22
C PHE A 27 -12.10 -6.32 12.46
N GLU A 28 -13.32 -6.84 12.31
CA GLU A 28 -14.29 -6.94 13.41
C GLU A 28 -14.03 -8.10 14.37
N LYS A 29 -13.52 -9.23 13.86
CA LYS A 29 -13.40 -10.48 14.63
C LYS A 29 -11.96 -10.87 14.96
N GLY A 30 -10.98 -10.28 14.27
CA GLY A 30 -9.57 -10.70 14.30
C GLY A 30 -9.29 -11.88 13.35
N ALA A 31 -8.07 -11.94 12.82
CA ALA A 31 -7.72 -12.93 11.79
C ALA A 31 -7.73 -14.36 12.34
N GLU A 32 -7.30 -14.56 13.59
CA GLU A 32 -7.35 -15.88 14.23
C GLU A 32 -8.79 -16.42 14.28
N LYS A 33 -9.74 -15.57 14.67
CA LYS A 33 -11.15 -15.97 14.79
C LYS A 33 -11.76 -16.27 13.42
N VAL A 34 -11.45 -15.47 12.42
CA VAL A 34 -11.90 -15.72 11.04
C VAL A 34 -11.43 -17.10 10.54
N ILE A 35 -10.17 -17.46 10.77
CA ILE A 35 -9.65 -18.78 10.36
C ILE A 35 -10.35 -19.92 11.13
N GLU A 36 -10.63 -19.74 12.42
CA GLU A 36 -11.40 -20.71 13.22
C GLU A 36 -12.80 -20.93 12.61
N LEU A 37 -13.50 -19.85 12.28
CA LEU A 37 -14.83 -19.89 11.67
C LEU A 37 -14.83 -20.52 10.27
N CYS A 38 -13.77 -20.30 9.47
CA CYS A 38 -13.58 -21.01 8.20
C CYS A 38 -13.43 -22.53 8.41
N LYS A 39 -12.73 -22.96 9.47
CA LYS A 39 -12.52 -24.38 9.77
C LYS A 39 -13.79 -25.06 10.30
N SER A 40 -14.63 -24.34 11.04
CA SER A 40 -15.90 -24.86 11.55
C SER A 40 -17.03 -24.86 10.52
N GLY A 41 -16.83 -24.24 9.35
CA GLY A 41 -17.82 -24.21 8.27
C GLY A 41 -18.94 -23.19 8.48
N GLU A 42 -18.67 -22.10 9.21
CA GLU A 42 -19.66 -21.06 9.52
C GLU A 42 -19.91 -20.09 8.35
N TYR A 43 -18.94 -19.97 7.44
CA TYR A 43 -19.08 -19.17 6.22
C TYR A 43 -19.73 -19.98 5.10
N LYS A 44 -20.62 -19.33 4.34
CA LYS A 44 -21.28 -19.94 3.16
C LYS A 44 -20.41 -19.83 1.90
N GLU A 45 -19.50 -18.87 1.90
CA GLU A 45 -18.51 -18.61 0.87
C GLU A 45 -17.49 -19.75 0.75
N ASP A 46 -16.90 -19.92 -0.42
CA ASP A 46 -15.82 -20.89 -0.60
C ASP A 46 -14.54 -20.42 0.12
N VAL A 47 -14.20 -21.11 1.22
CA VAL A 47 -13.01 -20.85 2.04
C VAL A 47 -11.84 -21.79 1.71
N THR A 48 -11.93 -22.57 0.64
CA THR A 48 -10.93 -23.60 0.28
C THR A 48 -9.53 -23.01 0.16
N ASN A 49 -9.38 -21.82 -0.44
CA ASN A 49 -8.08 -21.17 -0.58
C ASN A 49 -7.52 -20.66 0.76
N ILE A 50 -8.38 -20.16 1.66
CA ILE A 50 -7.99 -19.75 3.02
C ILE A 50 -7.44 -20.95 3.78
N LEU A 51 -8.14 -22.09 3.72
CA LEU A 51 -7.75 -23.31 4.44
C LEU A 51 -6.50 -23.98 3.86
N LYS A 52 -6.23 -23.80 2.56
CA LYS A 52 -5.01 -24.30 1.89
C LYS A 52 -3.78 -23.40 2.12
N SER A 53 -3.98 -22.10 2.31
CA SER A 53 -2.90 -21.14 2.57
C SER A 53 -2.26 -21.40 3.94
N ASN A 54 -0.96 -21.14 4.06
CA ASN A 54 -0.20 -21.29 5.30
C ASN A 54 0.54 -19.98 5.62
N GLY A 55 0.20 -19.37 6.74
CA GLY A 55 0.76 -18.07 7.14
C GLY A 55 2.28 -18.07 7.33
N HIS A 56 2.86 -19.15 7.85
CA HIS A 56 4.32 -19.24 8.02
C HIS A 56 5.03 -19.29 6.65
N GLN A 57 4.51 -20.07 5.70
CA GLN A 57 5.06 -20.13 4.35
C GLN A 57 4.91 -18.80 3.60
N VAL A 58 3.81 -18.08 3.84
CA VAL A 58 3.64 -16.73 3.28
C VAL A 58 4.70 -15.79 3.84
N LEU A 59 4.91 -15.77 5.16
CA LEU A 59 5.92 -14.92 5.79
C LEU A 59 7.34 -15.27 5.35
N GLU A 60 7.68 -16.56 5.29
CA GLU A 60 8.98 -17.05 4.80
C GLU A 60 9.23 -16.58 3.35
N LYS A 61 8.22 -16.72 2.47
CA LYS A 61 8.31 -16.24 1.09
C LYS A 61 8.52 -14.72 1.00
N LEU A 62 7.89 -13.94 1.88
CA LEU A 62 8.06 -12.48 1.92
C LEU A 62 9.49 -12.14 2.36
N GLU A 63 9.99 -12.81 3.39
CA GLU A 63 11.36 -12.64 3.90
C GLU A 63 12.42 -13.00 2.85
N GLU A 64 12.25 -14.11 2.12
CA GLU A 64 13.13 -14.51 1.01
C GLU A 64 13.24 -13.44 -0.11
N LEU A 65 12.18 -12.65 -0.29
CA LEU A 65 12.13 -11.57 -1.27
C LEU A 65 12.57 -10.20 -0.69
N GLY A 66 12.99 -10.16 0.57
CA GLY A 66 13.32 -8.92 1.26
C GLY A 66 12.12 -8.00 1.44
N ILE A 67 10.91 -8.56 1.60
CA ILE A 67 9.65 -7.83 1.76
C ILE A 67 9.17 -8.04 3.19
N GLY A 68 8.96 -6.92 3.90
CA GLY A 68 8.36 -6.96 5.22
C GLY A 68 6.84 -7.11 5.16
N PHE A 69 6.24 -7.58 6.26
CA PHE A 69 4.79 -7.68 6.43
C PHE A 69 4.37 -7.07 7.77
N ILE A 70 3.32 -6.23 7.75
CA ILE A 70 2.77 -5.61 8.94
C ILE A 70 1.29 -5.88 9.12
N VAL A 71 0.88 -5.87 10.39
CA VAL A 71 -0.52 -5.67 10.77
C VAL A 71 -0.83 -4.18 10.61
N PRO A 72 -1.89 -3.79 9.88
CA PRO A 72 -2.25 -2.39 9.71
C PRO A 72 -2.60 -1.74 11.06
N GLY A 73 -2.13 -0.51 11.27
CA GLY A 73 -2.46 0.27 12.46
C GLY A 73 -3.85 0.92 12.39
N SER A 74 -4.21 1.62 13.46
CA SER A 74 -5.54 2.22 13.61
C SER A 74 -5.88 3.30 12.59
N GLN A 75 -4.89 3.86 11.88
CA GLN A 75 -5.12 4.83 10.81
C GLN A 75 -5.93 4.24 9.64
N PHE A 76 -6.04 2.92 9.55
CA PHE A 76 -6.81 2.24 8.51
C PHE A 76 -8.23 1.84 8.94
N ASP A 77 -8.60 2.04 10.20
CA ASP A 77 -9.85 1.51 10.80
C ASP A 77 -11.11 2.14 10.21
N GLU A 78 -11.01 3.39 9.77
CA GLU A 78 -12.13 4.14 9.14
C GLU A 78 -12.34 3.75 7.68
N LEU A 79 -11.46 2.93 7.09
CA LEU A 79 -11.65 2.46 5.73
C LEU A 79 -12.87 1.54 5.64
N PRO A 80 -13.66 1.61 4.55
CA PRO A 80 -14.73 0.64 4.31
C PRO A 80 -14.23 -0.82 4.24
N ALA A 81 -12.97 -0.99 3.85
CA ALA A 81 -12.26 -2.26 3.79
C ALA A 81 -10.83 -2.07 4.30
N PRO A 82 -10.61 -2.10 5.63
CA PRO A 82 -9.28 -2.01 6.23
C PRO A 82 -8.40 -3.16 5.72
N PRO A 83 -7.11 -2.93 5.40
CA PRO A 83 -6.27 -3.99 4.87
C PRO A 83 -6.19 -5.20 5.82
N ILE A 84 -6.15 -6.41 5.27
CA ILE A 84 -5.87 -7.62 6.07
C ILE A 84 -4.42 -7.59 6.55
N GLY A 85 -3.52 -7.12 5.68
CA GLY A 85 -2.10 -6.95 5.91
C GLY A 85 -1.53 -6.00 4.87
N LEU A 86 -0.36 -5.44 5.15
CA LEU A 86 0.40 -4.65 4.19
C LEU A 86 1.81 -5.23 4.09
N THR A 87 2.28 -5.32 2.85
CA THR A 87 3.67 -5.61 2.53
C THR A 87 4.42 -4.31 2.35
N PHE A 88 5.72 -4.29 2.69
CA PHE A 88 6.53 -3.10 2.55
C PHE A 88 7.99 -3.38 2.18
N LYS A 89 8.64 -2.36 1.65
CA LYS A 89 10.10 -2.26 1.46
C LYS A 89 10.56 -0.83 1.76
N GLY A 90 11.69 -0.67 2.43
CA GLY A 90 12.17 0.63 2.91
C GLY A 90 11.84 0.87 4.38
N ASP A 91 11.77 2.14 4.79
CA ASP A 91 11.60 2.53 6.19
C ASP A 91 10.13 2.55 6.61
N ILE A 92 9.73 1.57 7.43
CA ILE A 92 8.35 1.44 7.89
C ILE A 92 7.94 2.53 8.88
N GLU A 93 8.89 3.17 9.57
CA GLU A 93 8.61 4.21 10.55
C GLU A 93 7.94 5.44 9.92
N LEU A 94 8.08 5.63 8.60
CA LEU A 94 7.39 6.68 7.85
C LEU A 94 5.86 6.61 7.96
N LEU A 95 5.28 5.45 8.28
CA LEU A 95 3.83 5.36 8.55
C LEU A 95 3.39 6.10 9.82
N ASN A 96 4.32 6.43 10.72
CA ASN A 96 4.08 7.19 11.95
C ASN A 96 4.32 8.69 11.75
N HIS A 97 4.86 9.10 10.59
CA HIS A 97 5.17 10.50 10.30
C HIS A 97 3.94 11.24 9.77
N ARG A 98 3.94 12.56 9.97
CA ARG A 98 2.97 13.44 9.32
C ARG A 98 3.13 13.35 7.82
N SER A 99 2.03 13.24 7.09
CA SER A 99 2.13 13.04 5.65
C SER A 99 1.00 13.67 4.84
N ILE A 100 1.32 14.05 3.61
CA ILE A 100 0.38 14.64 2.64
C ILE A 100 0.30 13.77 1.40
N ALA A 101 -0.92 13.48 0.94
CA ALA A 101 -1.12 12.83 -0.34
C ALA A 101 -1.06 13.86 -1.46
N ILE A 102 -0.18 13.66 -2.46
CA ILE A 102 -0.14 14.48 -3.67
C ILE A 102 -0.49 13.59 -4.85
N VAL A 103 -1.63 13.85 -5.49
CA VAL A 103 -2.19 12.97 -6.53
C VAL A 103 -2.69 13.76 -7.73
N GLY A 104 -2.83 13.09 -8.88
CA GLY A 104 -3.47 13.69 -10.04
C GLY A 104 -3.38 12.86 -11.32
N THR A 105 -3.51 13.54 -12.45
CA THR A 105 -3.55 12.95 -13.78
C THR A 105 -2.24 12.23 -14.14
N ARG A 106 -2.39 11.17 -14.93
CA ARG A 106 -1.26 10.42 -15.50
C ARG A 106 -0.56 11.15 -16.65
N ASN A 107 -1.19 12.18 -17.20
CA ASN A 107 -0.67 12.99 -18.30
C ASN A 107 -0.81 14.49 -17.98
N PRO A 108 0.00 15.01 -17.02
CA PRO A 108 -0.12 16.38 -16.57
C PRO A 108 0.47 17.36 -17.57
N THR A 109 0.01 18.61 -17.50
CA THR A 109 0.74 19.73 -18.10
C THR A 109 2.15 19.88 -17.49
N GLN A 110 3.06 20.55 -18.20
CA GLN A 110 4.37 20.88 -17.63
C GLN A 110 4.24 21.69 -16.34
N TYR A 111 3.25 22.58 -16.29
CA TYR A 111 2.93 23.35 -15.08
C TYR A 111 2.47 22.44 -13.94
N GLY A 112 1.52 21.53 -14.19
CA GLY A 112 1.04 20.58 -13.18
C GLY A 112 2.15 19.68 -12.63
N ALA A 113 3.02 19.16 -13.50
CA ALA A 113 4.18 18.38 -13.08
C ALA A 113 5.16 19.21 -12.21
N LYS A 114 5.41 20.47 -12.60
CA LYS A 114 6.25 21.39 -11.82
C LYS A 114 5.65 21.69 -10.44
N VAL A 115 4.36 22.03 -10.39
CA VAL A 115 3.65 22.31 -9.13
C VAL A 115 3.68 21.09 -8.21
N ALA A 116 3.45 19.87 -8.73
CA ALA A 116 3.53 18.65 -7.92
C ALA A 116 4.91 18.46 -7.29
N SER A 117 5.97 18.68 -8.07
CA SER A 117 7.36 18.54 -7.60
C SER A 117 7.73 19.63 -6.58
N GLU A 118 7.37 20.89 -6.83
CA GLU A 118 7.67 22.02 -5.93
C GLU A 118 6.90 21.90 -4.62
N MET A 119 5.63 21.49 -4.67
CA MET A 119 4.84 21.28 -3.47
C MET A 119 5.38 20.11 -2.65
N ALA A 120 5.75 19.00 -3.29
CA ALA A 120 6.38 17.88 -2.61
C ALA A 120 7.65 18.31 -1.86
N ALA A 121 8.56 19.03 -2.52
CA ALA A 121 9.76 19.59 -1.89
C ALA A 121 9.41 20.49 -0.68
N ASN A 122 8.45 21.40 -0.85
CA ASN A 122 8.02 22.29 0.24
C ASN A 122 7.44 21.56 1.46
N PHE A 123 6.75 20.43 1.24
CA PHE A 123 6.20 19.63 2.34
C PHE A 123 7.31 18.87 3.08
N VAL A 124 8.23 18.23 2.36
CA VAL A 124 9.33 17.50 3.01
C VAL A 124 10.30 18.44 3.74
N ASP A 125 10.53 19.66 3.24
CA ASP A 125 11.28 20.71 3.93
C ASP A 125 10.67 21.10 5.30
N ARG A 126 9.41 20.71 5.54
CA ARG A 126 8.66 20.95 6.78
C ARG A 126 8.41 19.67 7.57
N GLU A 127 9.17 18.62 7.28
CA GLU A 127 9.08 17.31 7.95
C GLU A 127 7.74 16.59 7.71
N TRP A 128 7.11 16.82 6.56
CA TRP A 128 5.98 16.03 6.10
C TRP A 128 6.43 15.03 5.04
N ALA A 129 6.13 13.75 5.23
CA ALA A 129 6.31 12.75 4.19
C ALA A 129 5.30 12.97 3.05
N VAL A 130 5.72 12.70 1.81
CA VAL A 130 4.83 12.75 0.64
C VAL A 130 4.32 11.35 0.32
N VAL A 131 3.01 11.15 0.34
CA VAL A 131 2.36 9.88 -0.04
C VAL A 131 1.81 9.98 -1.45
N SER A 132 2.07 8.99 -2.30
CA SER A 132 1.48 8.98 -3.63
C SER A 132 1.39 7.60 -4.30
N GLY A 133 0.93 7.67 -5.54
CA GLY A 133 0.61 6.68 -6.52
C GLY A 133 1.66 5.70 -6.97
N GLY A 134 2.87 6.22 -7.18
CA GLY A 134 3.82 5.64 -8.12
C GLY A 134 3.40 5.69 -9.61
N ALA A 135 2.22 6.19 -9.97
CA ALA A 135 1.78 6.24 -11.37
C ALA A 135 2.59 7.26 -12.18
N TYR A 136 2.51 7.19 -13.51
CA TYR A 136 3.02 8.27 -14.36
C TYR A 136 2.35 9.61 -14.03
N GLY A 137 3.00 10.71 -14.41
CA GLY A 137 2.44 12.04 -14.27
C GLY A 137 2.65 12.65 -12.89
N ILE A 138 1.56 13.12 -12.27
CA ILE A 138 1.62 13.86 -10.99
C ILE A 138 2.29 13.04 -9.90
N ASP A 139 1.91 11.78 -9.74
CA ASP A 139 2.45 10.92 -8.68
C ASP A 139 3.97 10.74 -8.79
N SER A 140 4.46 10.50 -10.01
CA SER A 140 5.91 10.44 -10.29
C SER A 140 6.62 11.75 -9.99
N SER A 141 5.97 12.88 -10.28
CA SER A 141 6.56 14.21 -10.09
C SER A 141 6.63 14.57 -8.60
N ALA A 142 5.62 14.19 -7.82
CA ALA A 142 5.60 14.36 -6.38
C ALA A 142 6.73 13.57 -5.70
N HIS A 143 6.87 12.26 -5.99
CA HIS A 143 7.95 11.45 -5.43
C HIS A 143 9.33 11.97 -5.81
N LYS A 144 9.53 12.39 -7.07
CA LYS A 144 10.80 12.98 -7.52
C LYS A 144 11.11 14.29 -6.77
N GLY A 145 10.11 15.15 -6.58
CA GLY A 145 10.26 16.40 -5.84
C GLY A 145 10.69 16.16 -4.39
N ALA A 146 10.05 15.20 -3.71
CA ALA A 146 10.42 14.79 -2.35
C ALA A 146 11.87 14.27 -2.29
N LEU A 147 12.24 13.35 -3.17
CA LEU A 147 13.59 12.76 -3.20
C LEU A 147 14.69 13.78 -3.55
N ILE A 148 14.42 14.71 -4.48
CA ILE A 148 15.37 15.77 -4.84
C ILE A 148 15.65 16.71 -3.66
N ALA A 149 14.64 16.95 -2.83
CA ALA A 149 14.77 17.72 -1.60
C ALA A 149 15.32 16.87 -0.42
N GLU A 150 15.82 15.65 -0.69
CA GLU A 150 16.36 14.73 0.32
C GLU A 150 15.35 14.40 1.44
N GLY A 151 14.07 14.44 1.09
CA GLY A 151 12.96 14.19 2.00
C GLY A 151 12.30 12.82 1.85
N GLU A 152 11.36 12.56 2.74
CA GLU A 152 10.71 11.25 2.86
C GLU A 152 9.49 11.11 1.94
N THR A 153 9.32 9.92 1.35
CA THR A 153 8.17 9.64 0.50
C THR A 153 7.69 8.20 0.58
N ILE A 154 6.37 8.01 0.50
CA ILE A 154 5.69 6.73 0.60
C ILE A 154 4.94 6.46 -0.72
N ALA A 155 5.36 5.45 -1.48
CA ALA A 155 4.63 5.00 -2.66
C ALA A 155 3.77 3.77 -2.32
N VAL A 156 2.46 3.91 -2.48
CA VAL A 156 1.55 2.77 -2.33
C VAL A 156 1.38 2.14 -3.72
N LEU A 157 1.59 0.84 -3.90
CA LEU A 157 1.56 0.20 -5.23
C LEU A 157 0.31 -0.65 -5.45
N ALA A 158 -0.15 -0.71 -6.70
CA ALA A 158 -1.29 -1.54 -7.12
C ALA A 158 -0.88 -2.96 -7.60
N SER A 159 0.39 -3.31 -7.39
CA SER A 159 1.02 -4.59 -7.69
C SER A 159 1.77 -5.11 -6.45
N GLY A 160 2.21 -6.37 -6.48
CA GLY A 160 3.17 -6.87 -5.51
C GLY A 160 4.50 -6.10 -5.60
N LEU A 161 5.24 -6.04 -4.50
CA LEU A 161 6.48 -5.25 -4.41
C LEU A 161 7.69 -5.86 -5.16
N ASP A 162 7.50 -7.01 -5.80
CA ASP A 162 8.45 -7.65 -6.72
C ASP A 162 8.19 -7.26 -8.19
N ILE A 163 7.10 -6.55 -8.48
CA ILE A 163 6.74 -6.11 -9.85
C ILE A 163 6.48 -4.60 -9.86
N TYR A 164 7.49 -3.85 -10.29
CA TYR A 164 7.37 -2.40 -10.48
C TYR A 164 6.46 -2.04 -11.65
N TYR A 165 5.36 -1.36 -11.33
CA TYR A 165 4.42 -0.82 -12.30
C TYR A 165 4.09 0.64 -12.00
N PRO A 166 4.19 1.54 -12.99
CA PRO A 166 4.60 1.26 -14.37
C PRO A 166 6.11 1.02 -14.49
N ALA A 167 6.53 0.17 -15.44
CA ALA A 167 7.94 -0.22 -15.59
C ALA A 167 8.88 0.97 -15.87
N GLY A 168 8.40 2.04 -16.50
CA GLY A 168 9.18 3.26 -16.73
C GLY A 168 9.60 3.99 -15.44
N ASN A 169 8.94 3.70 -14.31
CA ASN A 169 9.28 4.24 -13.00
C ASN A 169 10.18 3.31 -12.17
N ALA A 170 10.74 2.24 -12.74
CA ALA A 170 11.54 1.27 -11.97
C ALA A 170 12.68 1.93 -11.15
N ARG A 171 13.42 2.88 -11.74
CA ARG A 171 14.47 3.63 -11.03
C ARG A 171 13.93 4.52 -9.91
N LEU A 172 12.73 5.08 -10.11
CA LEU A 172 12.07 5.87 -9.08
C LEU A 172 11.68 4.98 -7.90
N PHE A 173 11.11 3.81 -8.14
CA PHE A 173 10.76 2.88 -7.08
C PHE A 173 11.99 2.37 -6.32
N SER A 174 13.10 2.07 -7.00
CA SER A 174 14.36 1.74 -6.32
C SER A 174 14.85 2.89 -5.43
N ALA A 175 14.78 4.14 -5.90
CA ALA A 175 15.17 5.29 -5.08
C ALA A 175 14.26 5.49 -3.86
N ILE A 176 12.96 5.20 -3.99
CA ILE A 176 12.00 5.23 -2.87
C ILE A 176 12.22 4.06 -1.92
N GLU A 177 12.56 2.86 -2.41
CA GLU A 177 12.91 1.72 -1.55
C GLU A 177 14.14 2.04 -0.69
N GLU A 178 15.12 2.76 -1.22
CA GLU A 178 16.36 3.14 -0.52
C GLU A 178 16.18 4.30 0.47
N ASN A 179 15.34 5.28 0.15
CA ASN A 179 15.24 6.56 0.89
C ASN A 179 13.82 6.89 1.37
N GLY A 180 12.93 5.91 1.37
CA GLY A 180 11.52 6.09 1.63
C GLY A 180 10.83 4.76 1.91
N LEU A 181 9.57 4.64 1.50
CA LEU A 181 8.76 3.46 1.77
C LEU A 181 7.90 3.08 0.55
N LEU A 182 8.00 1.82 0.14
CA LEU A 182 7.06 1.18 -0.77
C LEU A 182 6.08 0.34 0.04
N ILE A 183 4.77 0.46 -0.22
CA ILE A 183 3.72 -0.33 0.43
C ILE A 183 2.83 -0.99 -0.61
N SER A 184 2.38 -2.22 -0.35
CA SER A 184 1.34 -2.86 -1.15
C SER A 184 0.42 -3.74 -0.31
N GLU A 185 -0.86 -3.78 -0.70
CA GLU A 185 -1.86 -4.73 -0.19
C GLU A 185 -1.92 -6.02 -1.02
N TYR A 186 -0.94 -6.26 -1.89
CA TYR A 186 -0.96 -7.39 -2.82
C TYR A 186 0.28 -8.27 -2.63
N MET A 187 0.06 -9.59 -2.61
CA MET A 187 1.13 -10.59 -2.53
C MET A 187 2.15 -10.43 -3.68
N PRO A 188 3.43 -10.75 -3.46
CA PRO A 188 4.41 -10.84 -4.53
C PRO A 188 3.92 -11.74 -5.68
N GLY A 189 4.19 -11.31 -6.92
CA GLY A 189 3.69 -11.89 -8.16
C GLY A 189 2.40 -11.25 -8.67
N SER A 190 1.77 -10.40 -7.85
CA SER A 190 0.52 -9.71 -8.20
C SER A 190 0.75 -8.59 -9.22
N LYS A 191 0.16 -8.73 -10.42
CA LYS A 191 0.24 -7.71 -11.48
C LYS A 191 -0.66 -6.51 -11.20
N ALA A 192 -0.30 -5.32 -11.68
CA ALA A 192 -1.21 -4.18 -11.62
C ALA A 192 -2.45 -4.43 -12.51
N LEU A 193 -3.65 -4.28 -11.94
CA LEU A 193 -4.93 -4.41 -12.66
C LEU A 193 -5.75 -3.12 -12.47
N PRO A 194 -6.63 -2.73 -13.42
CA PRO A 194 -7.38 -1.48 -13.35
C PRO A 194 -8.11 -1.25 -12.01
N PHE A 195 -8.78 -2.27 -11.47
CA PHE A 195 -9.49 -2.15 -10.20
C PHE A 195 -8.56 -1.99 -8.98
N ARG A 196 -7.33 -2.56 -9.04
CA ARG A 196 -6.34 -2.43 -7.96
C ARG A 196 -5.87 -0.99 -7.76
N PHE A 197 -5.85 -0.18 -8.84
CA PHE A 197 -5.56 1.25 -8.70
C PHE A 197 -6.62 1.97 -7.88
N LEU A 198 -7.90 1.66 -8.11
CA LEU A 198 -9.01 2.26 -7.35
C LEU A 198 -8.98 1.82 -5.89
N ASN A 199 -8.80 0.51 -5.65
CA ASN A 199 -8.74 -0.04 -4.29
C ASN A 199 -7.59 0.59 -3.50
N ARG A 200 -6.41 0.70 -4.11
CA ARG A 200 -5.22 1.21 -3.46
C ARG A 200 -5.32 2.68 -3.05
N ASN A 201 -6.06 3.52 -3.79
CA ASN A 201 -6.21 4.94 -3.46
C ASN A 201 -6.74 5.21 -2.05
N ARG A 202 -7.57 4.30 -1.51
CA ARG A 202 -8.06 4.41 -0.13
C ARG A 202 -6.93 4.31 0.90
N ILE A 203 -5.88 3.53 0.61
CA ILE A 203 -4.70 3.40 1.48
C ILE A 203 -3.89 4.69 1.46
N ILE A 204 -3.73 5.33 0.29
CA ILE A 204 -3.08 6.65 0.19
C ILE A 204 -3.81 7.66 1.10
N ALA A 205 -5.14 7.70 0.98
CA ALA A 205 -5.96 8.62 1.75
C ALA A 205 -5.92 8.33 3.26
N ALA A 206 -5.82 7.06 3.67
CA ALA A 206 -5.74 6.68 5.08
C ALA A 206 -4.37 6.97 5.72
N ILE A 207 -3.27 6.94 4.94
CA ILE A 207 -1.93 7.26 5.45
C ILE A 207 -1.77 8.78 5.64
N ALA A 208 -2.36 9.57 4.74
CA ALA A 208 -2.16 11.02 4.71
C ALA A 208 -3.13 11.81 5.61
N GLU A 209 -2.64 12.88 6.24
CA GLU A 209 -3.48 13.85 6.98
C GLU A 209 -4.33 14.73 6.04
N GLY A 210 -3.97 14.79 4.75
CA GLY A 210 -4.69 15.57 3.74
C GLY A 210 -4.35 15.13 2.32
N THR A 211 -5.15 15.55 1.35
CA THR A 211 -4.93 15.25 -0.06
C THR A 211 -4.91 16.53 -0.90
N MET A 212 -3.82 16.71 -1.64
CA MET A 212 -3.67 17.73 -2.67
C MET A 212 -3.85 17.09 -4.05
N VAL A 213 -4.94 17.46 -4.72
CA VAL A 213 -5.15 17.11 -6.14
C VAL A 213 -4.57 18.22 -7.00
N VAL A 214 -3.49 17.93 -7.71
CA VAL A 214 -2.74 18.95 -8.48
C VAL A 214 -3.43 19.27 -9.80
N GLU A 215 -3.76 18.23 -10.55
CA GLU A 215 -4.41 18.33 -11.85
C GLU A 215 -5.22 17.06 -12.07
N ALA A 216 -6.49 17.20 -12.46
CA ALA A 216 -7.37 16.09 -12.77
C ALA A 216 -8.11 16.39 -14.08
N ALA A 217 -8.19 15.41 -14.97
CA ALA A 217 -9.02 15.53 -16.16
C ALA A 217 -10.50 15.55 -15.75
N PHE A 218 -11.28 16.43 -16.39
CA PHE A 218 -12.74 16.43 -16.32
C PHE A 218 -13.33 15.33 -17.20
#